data_AF-A0A4V1ZTD9-F1
#
_entry.id   AF-A0A4V1ZTD9-F1
#
_cell.length_a   1.000
_cell.length_b   1.000
_cell.length_c   1.000
_cell.angle_alpha   90.00
_cell.angle_beta   90.00
_cell.angle_gamma   90.00
#
_symmetry.space_group_name_H-M   'P 1'
#
loop_
_entity.id
_entity.type
_entity.pdbx_description
1 polymer ?
#
loop_
_entity_poly.entity_id
_entity_poly.type
_entity_poly.pdbx_seq_one_letter_code
_entity_poly.pdbx_strand_id
1 'polypeptide(L)'
;MLICDSLPPVTWQSEPDFGAALAVFRVPIAASSRYLPQVQAVLHSAELLRAGRYHRPADRTRFLVARAALRLLLGARVRRPPASLVLEAGVNKKPRLRDAPGLHYNISHAGDWVL
;
A
#
# COMPACT_ATOMS: atom_id res chain seq x y z
N MET A 1 7.15 14.93 30.16
CA MET A 1 8.43 15.09 29.44
C MET A 1 8.42 14.09 28.30
N LEU A 2 8.55 14.53 27.05
CA LEU A 2 8.67 13.63 25.89
C LEU A 2 10.15 13.31 25.69
N ILE A 3 10.51 12.03 25.67
CA ILE A 3 11.89 11.57 25.43
C ILE A 3 11.94 11.08 23.98
N CYS A 4 12.94 11.53 23.23
CA CYS A 4 13.16 11.14 21.84
C CYS A 4 14.40 10.27 21.79
N ASP A 5 14.23 8.97 22.03
CA ASP A 5 15.31 8.00 21.85
C ASP A 5 15.34 7.56 20.38
N SER A 6 16.54 7.53 19.79
CA SER A 6 16.71 7.00 18.44
C SER A 6 16.50 5.49 18.46
N LEU A 7 15.56 5.00 17.65
CA LEU A 7 15.47 3.56 17.37
C LEU A 7 16.76 3.12 16.65
N PRO A 8 17.25 1.89 16.91
CA PRO A 8 18.35 1.35 16.14
C PRO A 8 18.00 1.31 14.64
N PRO A 9 18.99 1.43 13.74
CA PRO A 9 18.75 1.39 12.31
C PRO A 9 17.97 0.13 11.89
N VAL A 10 16.92 0.30 11.10
CA VAL A 10 16.13 -0.81 10.56
C VAL A 10 16.87 -1.44 9.38
N THR A 11 17.13 -2.74 9.45
CA THR A 11 17.65 -3.53 8.33
C THR A 11 16.49 -4.01 7.46
N TRP A 12 16.47 -3.58 6.20
CA TRP A 12 15.45 -3.99 5.24
C TRP A 12 15.89 -5.25 4.50
N GLN A 13 15.00 -6.24 4.45
CA GLN A 13 15.23 -7.49 3.72
C GLN A 13 14.98 -7.30 2.22
N SER A 14 15.68 -8.05 1.38
CA SER A 14 15.52 -8.02 -0.08
C SER A 14 14.30 -8.80 -0.55
N GLU A 15 13.92 -9.85 0.18
CA GLU A 15 12.79 -10.73 -0.14
C GLU A 15 11.63 -10.49 0.85
N PRO A 16 10.39 -10.40 0.38
CA PRO A 16 9.23 -10.22 1.24
C PRO A 16 8.85 -11.53 1.94
N ASP A 17 8.76 -11.52 3.27
CA ASP A 17 8.16 -12.60 4.06
C ASP A 17 6.66 -12.34 4.28
N PHE A 18 5.82 -13.03 3.50
CA PHE A 18 4.36 -12.99 3.66
C PHE A 18 3.82 -14.01 4.68
N GLY A 19 4.67 -14.84 5.28
CA GLY A 19 4.31 -15.77 6.36
C GLY A 19 4.30 -15.14 7.75
N ALA A 20 5.02 -14.02 7.93
CA ALA A 20 5.12 -13.34 9.20
C ALA A 20 3.76 -12.87 9.76
N ALA A 21 3.66 -12.85 11.09
CA ALA A 21 2.49 -12.31 11.81
C ALA A 21 2.39 -10.78 11.66
N LEU A 22 3.53 -10.10 11.53
CA LEU A 22 3.66 -8.68 11.26
C LEU A 22 4.75 -8.49 10.21
N ALA A 23 4.43 -7.73 9.16
CA ALA A 23 5.39 -7.35 8.13
C ALA A 23 5.26 -5.85 7.84
N VAL A 24 6.40 -5.19 7.69
CA VAL A 24 6.48 -3.79 7.26
C VAL A 24 7.18 -3.76 5.93
N PHE A 25 6.54 -3.14 4.94
CA PHE A 25 7.10 -2.98 3.62
C PHE A 25 7.44 -1.51 3.40
N ARG A 26 8.39 -1.25 2.50
CA ARG A 26 8.59 0.10 1.96
C ARG A 26 8.66 0.04 0.46
N VAL A 27 7.98 0.96 -0.21
CA VAL A 27 7.96 1.03 -1.68
C VAL A 27 8.42 2.41 -2.13
N PRO A 28 9.49 2.50 -2.95
CA PRO A 28 9.99 3.77 -3.46
C PRO A 28 9.08 4.29 -4.58
N ILE A 29 8.54 5.50 -4.43
CA ILE A 29 7.53 6.07 -5.32
C ILE A 29 8.16 6.43 -6.66
N ALA A 30 9.30 7.13 -6.66
CA ALA A 30 10.01 7.50 -7.88
C ALA A 30 10.38 6.26 -8.69
N ALA A 31 10.99 5.26 -8.04
CA ALA A 31 11.41 4.03 -8.71
C ALA A 31 10.22 3.18 -9.19
N SER A 32 9.06 3.27 -8.56
CA SER A 32 7.85 2.54 -8.96
C SER A 32 7.06 3.25 -10.06
N SER A 33 7.19 4.58 -10.18
CA SER A 33 6.44 5.38 -11.16
C SER A 33 6.74 5.03 -12.62
N ARG A 34 7.88 4.40 -12.92
CA ARG A 34 8.19 3.89 -14.26
C ARG A 34 7.25 2.76 -14.72
N TYR A 35 6.55 2.12 -13.78
CA TYR A 35 5.61 1.02 -14.03
C TYR A 35 4.15 1.46 -13.91
N LEU A 36 3.85 2.75 -14.11
CA LEU A 36 2.49 3.28 -13.97
C LEU A 36 1.41 2.51 -14.77
N PRO A 37 1.65 2.06 -16.02
CA PRO A 37 0.67 1.24 -16.72
C PRO A 37 0.32 -0.07 -15.99
N GLN A 38 1.32 -0.79 -15.48
CA GLN A 38 1.13 -2.04 -14.73
C GLN A 38 0.49 -1.78 -13.36
N VAL A 39 0.91 -0.69 -12.70
CA VAL A 39 0.31 -0.20 -11.45
C VAL A 39 -1.18 0.06 -11.64
N GLN A 40 -1.58 0.69 -12.75
CA GLN A 40 -2.98 0.98 -13.03
C GLN A 40 -3.79 -0.28 -13.37
N ALA A 41 -3.17 -1.29 -14.01
CA ALA A 41 -3.84 -2.52 -14.42
C ALA A 41 -4.38 -3.36 -13.24
N VAL A 42 -3.84 -3.18 -12.03
CA VAL A 42 -4.32 -3.90 -10.83
C VAL A 42 -5.37 -3.12 -10.03
N LEU A 43 -5.65 -1.86 -10.39
CA LEU A 43 -6.58 -1.00 -9.66
C LEU A 43 -8.01 -1.15 -10.15
N HIS A 44 -8.97 -0.94 -9.25
CA HIS A 44 -10.38 -0.82 -9.62
C HIS A 44 -10.68 0.56 -10.22
N SER A 45 -11.74 0.63 -11.03
CA SER A 45 -12.20 1.87 -11.65
C SER A 45 -12.42 3.00 -10.62
N ALA A 46 -13.00 2.70 -9.46
CA ALA A 46 -13.20 3.67 -8.38
C ALA A 46 -11.88 4.28 -7.85
N GLU A 47 -10.80 3.49 -7.84
CA GLU A 47 -9.48 3.95 -7.43
C GLU A 47 -8.84 4.82 -8.51
N LEU A 48 -8.94 4.42 -9.78
CA LEU A 48 -8.48 5.23 -10.91
C LEU A 48 -9.21 6.58 -10.98
N LEU A 49 -10.54 6.57 -10.79
CA LEU A 49 -11.34 7.79 -10.71
C LEU A 49 -10.92 8.68 -9.54
N ARG A 50 -10.63 8.10 -8.36
CA ARG A 50 -10.10 8.86 -7.23
C ARG A 50 -8.72 9.44 -7.51
N ALA A 51 -7.84 8.67 -8.18
CA ALA A 51 -6.53 9.16 -8.60
C ALA A 51 -6.65 10.38 -9.52
N GLY A 52 -7.65 10.39 -10.42
CA GLY A 52 -7.94 11.50 -11.32
C GLY A 52 -8.38 12.80 -10.62
N ARG A 53 -8.79 12.75 -9.35
CA ARG A 53 -9.20 13.94 -8.57
C ARG A 53 -8.03 14.68 -7.94
N TYR A 54 -6.82 14.12 -7.94
CA TYR A 54 -5.65 14.81 -7.41
C TYR A 54 -5.20 15.89 -8.40
N HIS A 55 -5.15 17.14 -7.93
CA HIS A 55 -4.71 18.28 -8.73
C HIS A 55 -3.22 18.20 -9.11
N ARG A 56 -2.37 17.78 -8.16
CA ARG A 56 -0.92 17.69 -8.39
C ARG A 56 -0.58 16.32 -8.98
N PRO A 57 0.17 16.27 -10.10
CA PRO A 57 0.62 15.00 -10.68
C PRO A 57 1.40 14.11 -9.71
N ALA A 58 2.21 14.73 -8.84
CA ALA A 58 2.95 14.00 -7.81
C ALA A 58 2.02 13.29 -6.83
N ASP A 59 0.98 13.94 -6.33
CA ASP A 59 0.03 13.33 -5.39
C ASP A 59 -0.79 12.21 -6.05
N ARG A 60 -1.13 12.38 -7.34
CA ARG A 60 -1.74 11.32 -8.15
C ARG A 60 -0.83 10.10 -8.26
N THR A 61 0.45 10.29 -8.58
CA THR A 61 1.43 9.19 -8.67
C THR A 61 1.61 8.50 -7.32
N ARG A 62 1.75 9.26 -6.22
CA ARG A 62 1.81 8.70 -4.86
C ARG A 62 0.61 7.83 -4.56
N PHE A 63 -0.59 8.32 -4.85
CA PHE A 63 -1.83 7.55 -4.64
C PHE A 63 -1.85 6.26 -5.47
N LEU A 64 -1.53 6.33 -6.76
CA LEU A 64 -1.53 5.16 -7.65
C LEU A 64 -0.54 4.10 -7.17
N VAL A 65 0.71 4.48 -6.88
CA VAL A 65 1.75 3.58 -6.39
C VAL A 65 1.33 2.97 -5.05
N ALA A 66 0.86 3.78 -4.10
CA ALA A 66 0.44 3.30 -2.79
C ALA A 66 -0.72 2.27 -2.90
N ARG A 67 -1.72 2.55 -3.74
CA ARG A 67 -2.87 1.64 -3.93
C ARG A 67 -2.48 0.34 -4.62
N ALA A 68 -1.63 0.39 -5.63
CA ALA A 68 -1.17 -0.82 -6.31
C ALA A 68 -0.28 -1.67 -5.38
N ALA A 69 0.66 -1.04 -4.67
CA ALA A 69 1.48 -1.71 -3.66
C ALA A 69 0.61 -2.43 -2.63
N LEU A 70 -0.41 -1.76 -2.08
CA LEU A 70 -1.34 -2.36 -1.13
C LEU A 70 -2.02 -3.61 -1.71
N ARG A 71 -2.55 -3.53 -2.94
CA ARG A 71 -3.23 -4.67 -3.59
C ARG A 71 -2.28 -5.83 -3.87
N LEU A 72 -1.06 -5.55 -4.33
CA LEU A 72 -0.04 -6.56 -4.61
C LEU A 72 0.35 -7.29 -3.32
N LEU A 73 0.65 -6.55 -2.26
CA LEU A 73 1.08 -7.10 -0.96
C LEU A 73 -0.05 -7.91 -0.30
N LEU A 74 -1.27 -7.38 -0.27
CA LEU A 74 -2.41 -8.12 0.27
C LEU A 74 -2.73 -9.35 -0.59
N GLY A 75 -2.64 -9.24 -1.91
CA GLY A 75 -2.88 -10.33 -2.85
C GLY A 75 -1.90 -11.47 -2.66
N ALA A 76 -0.62 -11.16 -2.50
CA ALA A 76 0.40 -12.14 -2.14
C ALA A 76 0.11 -12.79 -0.78
N ARG A 77 -0.23 -11.98 0.23
CA ARG A 77 -0.53 -12.45 1.60
C ARG A 77 -1.71 -13.41 1.69
N VAL A 78 -2.75 -13.21 0.86
CA VAL A 78 -3.94 -14.08 0.82
C VAL A 78 -3.97 -15.03 -0.37
N ARG A 79 -2.90 -15.06 -1.19
CA ARG A 79 -2.75 -15.86 -2.42
C ARG A 79 -3.90 -15.67 -3.41
N ARG A 80 -4.25 -14.41 -3.72
CA ARG A 80 -5.29 -14.05 -4.69
C ARG A 80 -4.84 -12.97 -5.66
N PRO A 81 -5.43 -12.92 -6.88
CA PRO A 81 -5.14 -11.85 -7.83
C PRO A 81 -5.41 -10.47 -7.21
N PRO A 82 -4.47 -9.51 -7.30
CA PRO A 82 -4.60 -8.16 -6.72
C PRO A 82 -5.87 -7.40 -7.15
N ALA A 83 -6.27 -7.58 -8.42
CA ALA A 83 -7.47 -6.99 -8.99
C ALA A 83 -8.77 -7.66 -8.48
N SER A 84 -8.71 -8.87 -7.90
CA SER A 84 -9.88 -9.55 -7.34
C SER A 84 -10.21 -9.12 -5.90
N LEU A 85 -9.31 -8.39 -5.24
CA LEU A 85 -9.47 -8.01 -3.85
C LEU A 85 -10.52 -6.91 -3.69
N VAL A 86 -11.38 -7.05 -2.68
CA VAL A 86 -12.36 -6.03 -2.31
C VAL A 86 -11.90 -5.33 -1.02
N LEU A 87 -11.40 -4.11 -1.19
CA LEU A 87 -10.96 -3.24 -0.11
C LEU A 87 -12.09 -2.28 0.25
N GLU A 88 -12.55 -2.30 1.49
CA GLU A 88 -13.70 -1.51 1.94
C GLU A 88 -13.43 -0.81 3.27
N ALA A 89 -14.25 0.21 3.54
CA ALA A 89 -14.24 0.90 4.82
C ALA A 89 -15.09 0.11 5.83
N GLY A 90 -14.47 -0.31 6.92
CA GLY A 90 -15.18 -0.91 8.04
C GLY A 90 -15.70 0.11 9.05
N VAL A 91 -15.98 -0.37 10.26
CA VAL A 91 -16.42 0.49 11.38
C VAL A 91 -15.40 1.62 11.58
N ASN A 92 -15.88 2.84 11.79
CA ASN A 92 -15.06 4.06 11.93
C ASN A 92 -14.14 4.35 10.73
N LYS A 93 -14.54 3.94 9.51
CA LYS A 93 -13.76 4.12 8.26
C LYS A 93 -12.43 3.37 8.24
N LYS A 94 -12.17 2.46 9.19
CA LYS A 94 -10.94 1.67 9.22
C LYS A 94 -10.91 0.73 8.01
N PRO A 95 -9.84 0.74 7.19
CA PRO A 95 -9.79 -0.09 6.00
C PRO A 95 -9.73 -1.58 6.37
N ARG A 96 -10.43 -2.42 5.61
CA ARG A 96 -10.42 -3.88 5.74
C ARG A 96 -10.46 -4.58 4.39
N LEU A 97 -9.95 -5.81 4.36
CA LEU A 97 -10.09 -6.71 3.22
C LEU A 97 -11.30 -7.60 3.48
N ARG A 98 -12.33 -7.50 2.63
CA ARG A 98 -13.62 -8.21 2.82
C ARG A 98 -13.43 -9.71 3.03
N ASP A 99 -12.61 -10.30 2.18
CA ASP A 99 -12.47 -11.76 2.10
C ASP A 99 -11.42 -12.33 3.07
N ALA A 100 -10.82 -11.49 3.91
CA ALA A 100 -9.91 -11.87 4.98
C ALA A 100 -10.09 -10.93 6.19
N PRO A 101 -11.23 -11.01 6.90
CA PRO A 101 -11.59 -10.03 7.94
C PRO A 101 -10.63 -10.01 9.14
N GLY A 102 -9.89 -11.10 9.38
CA GLY A 102 -8.84 -11.17 10.41
C GLY A 102 -7.50 -10.54 10.00
N LEU A 103 -7.32 -10.15 8.74
CA LEU A 103 -6.12 -9.47 8.26
C LEU A 103 -6.27 -7.96 8.44
N HIS A 104 -5.44 -7.41 9.32
CA HIS A 104 -5.35 -5.96 9.53
C HIS A 104 -4.18 -5.38 8.73
N TYR A 105 -4.39 -4.18 8.17
CA TYR A 105 -3.35 -3.45 7.48
C TYR A 105 -3.47 -1.95 7.71
N ASN A 106 -2.37 -1.25 7.52
CA ASN A 106 -2.30 0.20 7.42
C ASN A 106 -1.49 0.56 6.17
N ILE A 107 -1.61 1.81 5.74
CA ILE A 107 -0.74 2.35 4.70
C ILE A 107 -0.53 3.84 4.98
N SER A 108 0.69 4.28 4.79
CA SER A 108 1.15 5.65 4.96
C SER A 108 2.14 6.00 3.86
N HIS A 109 2.41 7.29 3.67
CA HIS A 109 3.46 7.72 2.76
C HIS A 109 4.13 9.00 3.27
N ALA A 110 5.44 9.09 3.08
CA ALA A 110 6.22 10.28 3.42
C ALA A 110 7.40 10.41 2.46
N GLY A 111 7.64 11.61 1.96
CA GLY A 111 8.68 11.85 0.95
C GLY A 111 8.49 10.97 -0.29
N ASP A 112 9.48 10.13 -0.57
CA ASP A 112 9.51 9.17 -1.68
C ASP A 112 9.08 7.75 -1.29
N TRP A 113 8.56 7.54 -0.07
CA TRP A 113 8.24 6.20 0.42
C TRP A 113 6.76 6.03 0.69
N VAL A 114 6.26 4.84 0.37
CA VAL A 114 5.04 4.26 0.92
C VAL A 114 5.45 3.22 1.95
N LEU A 115 4.81 3.21 3.11
CA LEU A 115 4.91 2.17 4.15
C LEU A 115 3.53 1.54 4.39
#